data_AF-A0A957M945-F1
#
_entry.id   AF-A0A957M945-F1
#
_cell.length_a   1.000
_cell.length_b   1.000
_cell.length_c   1.000
_cell.angle_alpha   90.00
_cell.angle_beta   90.00
_cell.angle_gamma   90.00
#
_symmetry.space_group_name_H-M   'P 1'
#
loop_
_entity.id
_entity.type
_entity.pdbx_description
1 polymer ?
#
loop_
_entity_poly.entity_id
_entity_poly.type
_entity_poly.pdbx_seq_one_letter_code
_entity_poly.pdbx_strand_id
1 'polypeptide(L)' 'MFSFVIGEKMVKAGIAGATGYTGIELVHLIHRHPHVQLGWITSANSAGKR' A
#
# COMPACT_ATOMS: atom_id res chain seq x y z
N MET A 1 34.72 11.50 2.15
CA MET A 1 33.47 11.36 1.36
C MET A 1 32.61 10.31 2.05
N PHE A 2 31.94 10.67 3.15
CA PHE A 2 30.96 9.80 3.80
C PHE A 2 29.59 10.21 3.28
N SER A 3 29.02 9.41 2.37
CA SER A 3 27.65 9.61 1.90
C SER A 3 26.69 9.04 2.95
N PHE A 4 25.99 9.95 3.61
CA PHE A 4 24.83 9.67 4.45
C PHE A 4 23.73 9.09 3.56
N VAL A 5 23.55 7.76 3.59
CA VAL A 5 22.42 7.09 2.92
C VAL A 5 21.16 7.35 3.75
N ILE A 6 20.44 8.42 3.44
CA ILE A 6 18.98 8.43 3.61
C ILE A 6 18.47 7.64 2.39
N GLY A 7 18.47 6.32 2.51
CA GLY A 7 17.85 5.47 1.51
C GLY A 7 16.35 5.73 1.54
N GLU A 8 15.78 6.16 0.41
CA GLU A 8 14.35 6.23 0.15
C GLU A 8 13.69 4.88 0.50
N LYS A 9 13.29 4.69 1.76
CA LYS A 9 12.75 3.41 2.24
C LYS A 9 11.34 3.24 1.70
N MET A 10 11.17 2.27 0.82
CA MET A 10 9.86 1.82 0.37
C MET A 10 9.01 1.36 1.58
N VAL A 11 7.94 2.09 1.86
CA VAL A 11 7.03 1.82 2.98
C VAL A 11 6.00 0.77 2.55
N LYS A 12 5.81 -0.28 3.36
CA LYS A 12 4.74 -1.26 3.12
C LYS A 12 3.44 -0.80 3.77
N ALA A 13 2.40 -0.60 2.97
CA ALA A 13 1.08 -0.16 3.40
C ALA A 13 0.05 -1.30 3.33
N GLY A 14 -0.87 -1.32 4.31
CA GLY A 14 -2.00 -2.23 4.34
C GLY A 14 -3.33 -1.50 4.16
N ILE A 15 -4.28 -2.07 3.42
CA ILE A 15 -5.61 -1.48 3.22
C ILE A 15 -6.69 -2.38 3.83
N ALA A 16 -7.40 -1.87 4.84
CA ALA A 16 -8.66 -2.45 5.29
C ALA A 16 -9.85 -1.76 4.62
N GLY A 17 -10.80 -2.55 4.10
CA GLY A 17 -11.93 -2.02 3.32
C GLY A 17 -11.60 -1.77 1.85
N ALA A 18 -10.67 -2.52 1.26
CA ALA A 18 -10.18 -2.31 -0.10
C ALA A 18 -11.26 -2.38 -1.20
N THR A 19 -12.44 -2.95 -0.92
CA THR A 19 -13.57 -3.03 -1.85
C THR A 19 -14.45 -1.78 -1.90
N GLY A 20 -14.29 -0.84 -0.95
CA GLY A 20 -14.96 0.46 -1.02
C GLY A 20 -14.28 1.37 -2.04
N TYR A 21 -14.99 2.40 -2.52
CA TYR A 21 -14.44 3.34 -3.52
C TYR A 21 -13.12 3.98 -3.09
N THR A 22 -13.01 4.39 -1.82
CA THR A 22 -11.76 4.92 -1.27
C THR A 22 -10.64 3.88 -1.26
N GLY A 23 -10.96 2.61 -0.94
CA GLY A 23 -9.98 1.53 -0.94
C GLY A 23 -9.44 1.25 -2.35
N ILE A 24 -10.33 1.25 -3.34
CA ILE A 24 -9.97 1.08 -4.76
C ILE A 24 -9.07 2.22 -5.22
N GLU A 25 -9.40 3.48 -4.90
CA GLU A 25 -8.57 4.62 -5.29
C GLU A 25 -7.20 4.60 -4.60
N LEU A 26 -7.17 4.19 -3.32
CA LEU A 26 -5.93 4.07 -2.57
C LEU A 26 -5.00 2.99 -3.16
N VAL A 27 -5.55 1.88 -3.67
CA VAL A 27 -4.79 0.87 -4.42
C VAL A 27 -4.16 1.50 -5.67
N HIS A 28 -4.93 2.25 -6.45
CA HIS A 28 -4.42 2.90 -7.66
C HIS A 28 -3.33 3.93 -7.35
N LEU A 29 -3.51 4.72 -6.28
CA LEU A 29 -2.53 5.72 -5.85
C LEU A 29 -1.24 5.06 -5.37
N ILE A 30 -1.31 4.02 -4.54
CA ILE A 30 -0.14 3.28 -4.06
C ILE A 30 0.58 2.59 -5.21
N HIS A 31 -0.15 2.02 -6.19
CA HIS A 31 0.46 1.37 -7.35
C HIS A 31 1.34 2.32 -8.17
N ARG A 32 1.05 3.62 -8.13
CA ARG A 32 1.82 4.66 -8.83
C ARG A 32 2.85 5.38 -7.94
N HIS A 33 2.91 5.05 -6.64
CA HIS A 33 3.73 5.79 -5.69
C HIS A 33 5.15 5.20 -5.60
N PRO A 34 6.22 5.98 -5.87
CA PRO A 34 7.58 5.46 -5.97
C PRO A 34 8.15 4.95 -4.64
N HIS A 35 7.59 5.37 -3.51
CA HIS A 35 8.09 5.03 -2.18
C HIS A 35 7.13 4.20 -1.33
N VAL A 36 6.03 3.69 -1.91
CA VAL A 36 5.04 2.90 -1.15
C VAL A 36 4.68 1.64 -1.92
N GLN A 37 4.60 0.51 -1.23
CA GLN A 37 4.20 -0.78 -1.78
C GLN A 37 3.02 -1.34 -1.00
N LEU A 38 2.09 -1.99 -1.69
CA LEU A 38 1.02 -2.76 -1.04
C LEU A 38 1.60 -4.00 -0.35
N GLY A 39 1.37 -4.11 0.96
CA GLY A 39 1.72 -5.28 1.77
C GLY A 39 0.56 -6.26 1.94
N TRP A 40 -0.66 -5.75 2.19
CA TRP A 40 -1.87 -6.56 2.32
C TRP A 40 -3.12 -5.72 2.04
N ILE A 41 -4.18 -6.39 1.59
CA ILE A 41 -5.49 -5.78 1.42
C ILE A 41 -6.57 -6.71 1.98
N THR A 42 -7.60 -6.16 2.61
CA THR A 42 -8.77 -6.93 3.08
C THR A 42 -10.04 -6.09 2.95
N SER A 43 -11.21 -6.72 3.06
CA SER A 43 -12.48 -6.04 3.29
C SER A 43 -13.39 -6.91 4.14
N ALA A 44 -14.36 -6.30 4.83
CA ALA A 44 -15.32 -7.05 5.66
C ALA A 44 -16.12 -8.08 4.83
N ASN A 45 -16.49 -7.73 3.59
CA ASN A 45 -17.21 -8.64 2.67
C ASN A 45 -16.30 -9.70 2.00
N SER A 46 -14.98 -9.51 2.05
CA SER A 46 -13.98 -10.45 1.52
C SER A 46 -13.22 -11.17 2.62
N ALA A 47 -13.63 -11.05 3.88
CA ALA A 47 -13.04 -11.81 4.98
C ALA A 47 -13.16 -13.32 4.65
N GLY A 48 -12.02 -13.97 4.38
CA GLY A 48 -11.95 -15.38 3.98
C GLY A 48 -11.93 -15.67 2.49
N LYS A 49 -11.97 -14.67 1.60
CA LYS A 49 -11.76 -14.85 0.14
C LYS A 49 -10.30 -14.61 -0.21
N ARG A 50 -9.72 -15.50 -1.03
CA ARG A 50 -8.33 -15.45 -1.52
C ARG A 50 -8.22 -14.63 -2.78
#